data_AF-A0AAW9IY36-F1
#
_entry.id   AF-A0AAW9IY36-F1
#
_cell.length_a   1.000
_cell.length_b   1.000
_cell.length_c   1.000
_cell.angle_alpha   90.00
_cell.angle_beta   90.00
_cell.angle_gamma   90.00
#
_symmetry.space_group_name_H-M   'P 1'
#
loop_
_entity.id
_entity.type
_entity.pdbx_description
1 polymer ?
#
loop_
_entity_poly.entity_id
_entity_poly.type
_entity_poly.pdbx_seq_one_letter_code
_entity_poly.pdbx_strand_id
1 'polypeptide(L)'
;YIDFVLAWGPMILGHCDEDVVKCIKETSESAIAFGAPTELELIMSKFLCKNLENIEMIRMVNSGTEATMSAIKLARGYTKKNKIIKFAGCYHGHFDGFLVEAGSGVLTNGIPGSLGVPADSIKNTLIG
;
A
#
# COMPACT_ATOMS: atom_id res chain seq x y z
N TYR A 1 0.06 -16.02 24.81
CA TYR A 1 1.38 -15.91 24.16
C TYR A 1 1.84 -14.47 24.27
N ILE A 2 3.16 -14.21 24.31
CA ILE A 2 3.67 -12.85 24.06
C ILE A 2 3.65 -12.69 22.53
N ASP A 3 2.90 -11.72 22.04
CA ASP A 3 2.73 -11.52 20.60
C ASP A 3 3.76 -10.53 20.04
N PHE A 4 4.63 -11.02 19.16
CA PHE A 4 5.58 -10.22 18.39
C PHE A 4 5.14 -9.99 16.94
N VAL A 5 4.02 -10.58 16.52
CA VAL A 5 3.44 -10.40 15.18
C VAL A 5 2.65 -9.10 15.11
N LEU A 6 1.88 -8.77 16.15
CA LEU A 6 1.14 -7.51 16.28
C LEU A 6 0.27 -7.20 15.05
N ALA A 7 -0.38 -8.25 14.53
CA ALA A 7 -1.15 -8.23 13.29
C ALA A 7 -0.38 -7.67 12.07
N TRP A 8 0.93 -7.90 12.01
CA TRP A 8 1.87 -7.39 11.00
C TRP A 8 2.16 -5.89 11.10
N GLY A 9 1.94 -5.27 12.27
CA GLY A 9 2.31 -3.87 12.55
C GLY A 9 1.24 -2.94 13.15
N PRO A 10 -0.06 -3.01 12.81
CA PRO A 10 -1.02 -1.98 13.23
C PRO A 10 -1.28 -1.95 14.74
N MET A 11 -0.95 -3.02 15.47
CA MET A 11 -1.17 -3.12 16.93
C MET A 11 -0.02 -2.51 17.75
N ILE A 12 0.46 -1.31 17.37
CA ILE A 12 1.58 -0.63 18.05
C ILE A 12 1.24 -0.20 19.48
N LEU A 13 -0.03 0.10 19.77
CA LEU A 13 -0.54 0.40 21.11
C LEU A 13 -0.91 -0.86 21.91
N GLY A 14 -0.70 -2.04 21.33
CA GLY A 14 -1.19 -3.32 21.85
C GLY A 14 -2.56 -3.71 21.29
N HIS A 15 -2.98 -4.93 21.61
CA HIS A 15 -4.29 -5.45 21.21
C HIS A 15 -5.39 -4.83 22.06
N CYS A 16 -6.47 -4.38 21.40
CA CYS A 16 -7.67 -3.84 22.07
C CYS A 16 -7.40 -2.65 22.99
N ASP A 17 -6.57 -1.70 22.55
CA ASP A 17 -6.42 -0.39 23.20
C ASP A 17 -7.81 0.22 23.50
N GLU A 18 -8.00 0.67 24.75
CA GLU A 18 -9.32 1.06 25.26
C GLU A 18 -9.92 2.24 24.50
N ASP A 19 -9.10 3.24 24.17
CA ASP A 19 -9.52 4.43 23.45
C ASP A 19 -9.87 4.09 22.00
N VAL A 20 -9.05 3.27 21.33
CA VAL A 20 -9.32 2.81 19.95
C VAL A 20 -10.63 2.02 19.89
N VAL A 21 -10.83 1.06 20.80
CA VAL A 21 -12.05 0.24 20.83
C VAL A 21 -13.28 1.09 21.11
N LYS A 22 -13.18 2.06 22.02
CA LYS A 22 -14.26 2.98 22.33
C LYS A 22 -14.64 3.83 21.11
N CYS A 23 -13.67 4.46 20.44
CA CYS A 23 -13.92 5.27 19.26
C CYS A 23 -14.55 4.46 18.11
N ILE A 24 -14.14 3.20 17.90
CA ILE A 24 -14.75 2.32 16.90
C ILE A 24 -16.22 2.07 17.23
N LYS A 25 -16.55 1.73 18.48
CA LYS A 25 -17.94 1.48 18.91
C LYS A 25 -18.82 2.71 18.67
N GLU A 26 -18.41 3.86 19.19
CA GLU A 26 -19.15 5.13 19.06
C GLU A 26 -19.35 5.52 17.58
N THR A 27 -18.32 5.37 16.75
CA THR A 27 -18.44 5.67 15.31
C THR A 27 -19.41 4.71 14.62
N SER A 28 -19.33 3.42 14.95
CA SER A 28 -20.17 2.38 14.34
C SER A 28 -21.65 2.48 14.69
N GLU A 29 -21.98 3.11 15.83
CA GLU A 29 -23.37 3.43 16.20
C GLU A 29 -24.00 4.47 15.26
N SER A 30 -23.18 5.34 14.65
CA SER A 30 -23.64 6.33 13.67
C SER A 30 -23.74 5.73 12.26
N ALA A 31 -22.63 5.22 11.71
CA ALA A 31 -22.62 4.40 10.50
C ALA A 31 -21.30 3.64 10.32
N ILE A 32 -21.34 2.55 9.57
CA ILE A 32 -20.15 1.76 9.21
C ILE A 32 -19.53 2.17 7.87
N ALA A 33 -20.32 2.77 6.98
CA ALA A 33 -19.89 3.27 5.67
C ALA A 33 -20.88 4.33 5.19
N PHE A 34 -20.36 5.49 4.77
CA PHE A 34 -21.19 6.64 4.39
C PHE A 34 -21.36 6.81 2.88
N GLY A 35 -20.41 6.30 2.07
CA GLY A 35 -20.45 6.44 0.61
C GLY A 35 -20.30 7.88 0.10
N ALA A 36 -19.99 8.82 0.99
CA ALA A 36 -19.80 10.24 0.72
C ALA A 36 -18.68 10.78 1.63
N PRO A 37 -18.06 11.93 1.29
CA PRO A 37 -17.00 12.52 2.10
C PRO A 37 -17.46 12.83 3.53
N THR A 38 -16.57 12.60 4.48
CA THR A 38 -16.78 12.86 5.91
C THR A 38 -15.74 13.82 6.47
N GLU A 39 -16.07 14.48 7.59
CA GLU A 39 -15.10 15.32 8.30
C GLU A 39 -13.91 14.52 8.84
N LEU A 40 -14.12 13.24 9.19
CA LEU A 40 -13.07 12.34 9.67
C LEU A 40 -11.94 12.18 8.64
N GLU A 41 -12.29 12.05 7.35
CA GLU A 41 -11.30 11.98 6.28
C GLU A 41 -10.47 13.27 6.18
N LEU A 42 -11.08 14.43 6.38
CA LEU A 42 -10.40 15.73 6.37
C LEU A 42 -9.45 15.88 7.57
N ILE A 43 -9.92 15.53 8.78
CA ILE A 43 -9.12 15.57 10.01
C ILE A 43 -7.89 14.66 9.86
N MET A 44 -8.10 13.42 9.42
CA MET A 44 -7.02 12.46 9.23
C MET A 44 -6.02 12.94 8.17
N SER A 45 -6.51 13.46 7.03
CA SER A 45 -5.65 13.98 5.96
C SER A 45 -4.77 15.15 6.44
N LYS A 46 -5.37 16.10 7.17
CA LYS A 46 -4.62 17.23 7.77
C LYS A 46 -3.60 16.77 8.80
N PHE A 47 -3.97 15.81 9.65
CA PHE A 47 -3.06 15.24 10.63
C PHE A 47 -1.84 14.62 9.95
N LEU A 48 -2.05 13.81 8.91
CA LEU A 48 -0.96 13.15 8.20
C LEU A 48 -0.07 14.15 7.45
N CYS A 49 -0.62 15.09 6.68
CA CYS A 49 0.18 16.10 5.97
C CYS A 49 0.97 17.01 6.92
N LYS A 50 0.47 17.23 8.16
CA LYS A 50 1.19 18.02 9.17
C LYS A 50 2.36 17.26 9.80
N ASN A 51 2.25 15.95 9.95
CA ASN A 51 3.20 15.14 10.73
C ASN A 51 4.15 14.28 9.88
N LEU A 52 3.88 14.10 8.58
CA LEU A 52 4.75 13.38 7.66
C LEU A 52 5.53 14.35 6.78
N GLU A 53 6.86 14.20 6.74
CA GLU A 53 7.72 15.02 5.90
C GLU A 53 7.41 14.78 4.40
N ASN A 54 7.51 15.84 3.59
CA ASN A 54 7.36 15.79 2.13
C ASN A 54 6.02 15.26 1.60
N ILE A 55 4.95 15.29 2.41
CA ILE A 55 3.60 14.91 2.00
C ILE A 55 2.68 16.13 2.04
N GLU A 56 2.40 16.70 0.87
CA GLU A 56 1.52 17.87 0.72
C GLU A 56 0.04 17.48 0.55
N MET A 57 -0.23 16.34 -0.10
CA MET A 57 -1.57 15.84 -0.37
C MET A 57 -1.63 14.32 -0.22
N ILE A 58 -2.76 13.82 0.29
CA ILE A 58 -3.00 12.39 0.53
C ILE A 58 -4.29 11.93 -0.14
N ARG A 59 -4.29 10.66 -0.56
CA ARG A 59 -5.48 9.90 -0.96
C ARG A 59 -5.56 8.63 -0.13
N MET A 60 -6.65 8.47 0.61
CA MET A 60 -6.94 7.21 1.30
C MET A 60 -7.40 6.14 0.32
N VAL A 61 -6.99 4.90 0.58
CA VAL A 61 -7.36 3.66 -0.12
C VAL A 61 -7.45 2.53 0.91
N ASN A 62 -7.90 1.35 0.51
CA ASN A 62 -8.25 0.27 1.44
C ASN A 62 -7.08 -0.65 1.78
N SER A 63 -5.96 -0.57 1.04
CA SER A 63 -4.81 -1.45 1.28
C SER A 63 -3.48 -0.87 0.78
N GLY A 64 -2.38 -1.44 1.27
CA GLY A 64 -1.03 -1.14 0.76
C GLY A 64 -0.85 -1.52 -0.73
N THR A 65 -1.55 -2.55 -1.21
CA THR A 65 -1.56 -2.91 -2.64
C THR A 65 -2.16 -1.81 -3.49
N GLU A 66 -3.34 -1.28 -3.10
CA GLU A 66 -3.97 -0.17 -3.82
C GLU A 66 -3.14 1.11 -3.76
N ALA A 67 -2.48 1.37 -2.62
CA ALA A 67 -1.63 2.54 -2.43
C ALA A 67 -0.44 2.53 -3.40
N THR A 68 0.28 1.41 -3.46
CA THR A 68 1.45 1.24 -4.35
C THR A 68 1.05 1.18 -5.83
N MET A 69 -0.09 0.56 -6.16
CA MET A 69 -0.69 0.63 -7.51
C MET A 69 -0.95 2.08 -7.94
N SER A 70 -1.55 2.88 -7.05
CA SER A 70 -1.88 4.28 -7.30
C SER A 70 -0.62 5.13 -7.42
N ALA A 71 0.36 4.94 -6.53
CA ALA A 71 1.63 5.65 -6.53
C ALA A 71 2.42 5.44 -7.84
N ILE A 72 2.51 4.19 -8.31
CA ILE A 72 3.22 3.88 -9.56
C ILE A 72 2.46 4.40 -10.78
N LYS A 73 1.12 4.36 -10.77
CA LYS A 73 0.31 4.98 -11.83
C LYS A 73 0.56 6.50 -11.88
N LEU A 74 0.60 7.16 -10.73
CA LEU A 74 0.91 8.59 -10.62
C LEU A 74 2.33 8.90 -11.13
N ALA A 75 3.34 8.14 -10.69
CA ALA A 75 4.73 8.33 -11.10
C ALA A 75 4.91 8.16 -12.61
N ARG A 76 4.30 7.13 -13.22
CA ARG A 76 4.28 6.95 -14.68
C ARG A 76 3.58 8.10 -15.40
N GLY A 77 2.42 8.51 -14.89
CA GLY A 77 1.63 9.63 -15.44
C GLY A 77 2.38 10.96 -15.42
N TYR A 78 3.13 11.22 -14.34
CA TYR A 78 3.94 12.41 -14.16
C TYR A 78 5.20 12.38 -15.04
N THR A 79 5.98 11.31 -14.98
CA THR A 79 7.28 11.21 -15.66
C THR A 79 7.19 10.83 -17.14
N LYS A 80 6.03 10.35 -17.60
CA LYS A 80 5.82 9.75 -18.94
C LYS A 80 6.74 8.55 -19.24
N LYS A 81 7.27 7.89 -18.20
CA LYS A 81 8.12 6.71 -18.32
C LYS A 81 7.32 5.46 -17.95
N ASN A 82 7.50 4.38 -18.71
CA ASN A 82 6.81 3.12 -18.46
C ASN A 82 7.49 2.26 -17.39
N LYS A 83 8.83 2.24 -17.40
CA LYS A 83 9.63 1.33 -16.58
C LYS A 83 9.73 1.80 -15.12
N ILE A 84 9.71 0.84 -14.20
CA ILE A 84 10.01 1.02 -12.77
C ILE A 84 11.15 0.07 -12.36
N ILE A 85 11.79 0.35 -11.24
CA ILE A 85 12.76 -0.55 -10.60
C ILE A 85 12.17 -0.96 -9.25
N LYS A 86 12.15 -2.26 -8.97
CA LYS A 86 11.93 -2.82 -7.63
C LYS A 86 13.18 -3.61 -7.21
N PHE A 87 13.41 -3.73 -5.91
CA PHE A 87 14.52 -4.51 -5.39
C PHE A 87 14.08 -5.92 -5.02
N ALA A 88 14.99 -6.89 -5.18
CA ALA A 88 14.75 -8.25 -4.71
C ALA A 88 14.46 -8.25 -3.19
N GLY A 89 13.47 -9.04 -2.76
CA GLY A 89 13.04 -9.12 -1.37
C GLY A 89 12.04 -8.04 -0.92
N CYS A 90 11.90 -6.93 -1.65
CA CYS A 90 10.86 -5.93 -1.34
C CYS A 90 9.47 -6.40 -1.80
N TYR A 91 8.48 -6.20 -0.94
CA TYR A 91 7.07 -6.50 -1.21
C TYR A 91 6.23 -5.22 -1.26
N HIS A 92 5.45 -5.07 -2.33
CA HIS A 92 4.60 -3.90 -2.58
C HIS A 92 3.16 -4.31 -2.92
N GLY A 93 2.70 -5.46 -2.41
CA GLY A 93 1.43 -6.03 -2.81
C GLY A 93 1.51 -6.95 -4.03
N HIS A 94 0.37 -7.53 -4.39
CA HIS A 94 0.26 -8.58 -5.40
C HIS A 94 -0.32 -8.09 -6.73
N PHE A 95 -0.18 -6.81 -7.05
CA PHE A 95 -0.48 -6.31 -8.39
C PHE A 95 0.47 -6.99 -9.38
N ASP A 96 -0.05 -7.50 -10.51
CA ASP A 96 0.71 -8.27 -11.51
C ASP A 96 2.07 -7.64 -11.84
N GLY A 97 2.11 -6.32 -12.02
CA GLY A 97 3.33 -5.60 -12.37
C GLY A 97 4.44 -5.64 -11.29
N PHE A 98 4.16 -6.09 -10.07
CA PHE A 98 5.14 -6.26 -8.99
C PHE A 98 5.63 -7.69 -8.84
N LEU A 99 4.89 -8.66 -9.39
CA LEU A 99 5.15 -10.10 -9.28
C LEU A 99 6.22 -10.54 -10.30
N VAL A 100 7.41 -9.95 -10.18
CA VAL A 100 8.59 -10.26 -11.00
C VAL A 100 9.63 -10.91 -10.12
N GLU A 101 10.07 -12.10 -10.53
CA GLU A 101 11.04 -12.90 -9.79
C GLU A 101 12.48 -12.40 -10.01
N ALA A 102 13.30 -12.51 -8.96
CA ALA A 102 14.73 -12.27 -9.04
C ALA A 102 15.45 -13.60 -9.33
N GLY A 103 15.80 -13.86 -10.60
CA GLY A 103 16.54 -15.06 -10.99
C GLY A 103 18.05 -14.83 -10.97
N SER A 104 18.82 -15.71 -10.33
CA SER A 104 20.29 -15.70 -10.40
C SER A 104 20.75 -15.97 -11.83
N GLY A 105 21.20 -14.94 -12.54
CA GLY A 105 21.61 -15.00 -13.95
C GLY A 105 20.58 -14.45 -14.95
N VAL A 106 19.42 -13.98 -14.49
CA VAL A 106 18.31 -13.56 -15.38
C VAL A 106 17.72 -12.19 -15.02
N LEU A 107 18.50 -11.31 -14.39
CA LEU A 107 18.11 -9.95 -13.98
C LEU A 107 17.42 -9.12 -15.09
N THR A 108 17.55 -9.53 -16.36
CA THR A 108 17.00 -8.82 -17.53
C THR A 108 15.75 -9.44 -18.16
N ASN A 109 15.36 -10.69 -17.88
CA ASN A 109 14.30 -11.34 -18.69
C ASN A 109 12.89 -11.35 -18.07
N GLY A 110 12.68 -10.66 -16.95
CA GLY A 110 11.34 -10.40 -16.40
C GLY A 110 10.49 -11.66 -16.31
N ILE A 111 10.91 -12.63 -15.48
CA ILE A 111 10.18 -13.89 -15.30
C ILE A 111 8.99 -13.64 -14.37
N PRO A 112 7.77 -14.11 -14.71
CA PRO A 112 6.63 -14.02 -13.81
C PRO A 112 6.89 -14.78 -12.51
N GLY A 113 6.73 -14.12 -11.37
CA GLY A 113 6.87 -14.74 -10.06
C GLY A 113 5.65 -15.59 -9.64
N SER A 114 4.64 -15.71 -10.51
CA SER A 114 3.47 -16.56 -10.31
C SER A 114 2.89 -16.98 -11.67
N LEU A 115 2.41 -18.22 -11.77
CA LEU A 115 1.88 -18.82 -13.01
C LEU A 115 0.70 -18.06 -13.61
N GLY A 116 -0.04 -17.29 -12.82
CA GLY A 116 -1.20 -16.52 -13.26
C GLY A 116 -0.87 -15.16 -13.87
N VAL A 117 0.40 -14.74 -13.88
CA VAL A 117 0.80 -13.38 -14.29
C VAL A 117 1.24 -13.39 -15.77
N PRO A 118 0.55 -12.66 -16.67
CA PRO A 118 0.98 -12.52 -18.05
C PRO A 118 2.37 -11.87 -18.15
N ALA A 119 3.22 -12.36 -19.05
CA ALA A 119 4.55 -11.79 -19.28
C ALA A 119 4.51 -10.28 -19.64
N ASP A 120 3.45 -9.86 -20.34
CA ASP A 120 3.23 -8.46 -20.69
C ASP A 120 2.95 -7.55 -19.48
N SER A 121 2.42 -8.10 -18.38
CA SER A 121 2.14 -7.34 -17.16
C SER A 121 3.43 -6.91 -16.45
N ILE A 122 4.53 -7.63 -16.66
CA ILE A 122 5.79 -7.47 -15.92
C ILE A 122 6.93 -6.87 -16.75
N LYS A 123 6.78 -6.74 -18.07
CA LYS A 123 7.81 -6.19 -18.97
C LYS A 123 8.31 -4.78 -18.61
N ASN A 124 7.53 -4.05 -17.84
CA ASN A 124 7.82 -2.68 -17.41
C ASN A 124 8.39 -2.61 -15.98
N THR A 125 8.77 -3.73 -15.39
CA THR A 125 9.33 -3.79 -14.03
C THR A 125 10.69 -4.46 -14.09
N LEU A 126 11.70 -3.69 -13.70
CA LEU A 126 13.09 -4.15 -13.60
C LEU A 126 13.38 -4.57 -12.17
N ILE A 127 14.21 -5.60 -12.01
CA ILE A 127 14.75 -6.01 -10.72
C ILE A 127 16.14 -5.41 -10.54
N GLY A 128 16.32 -4.63 -9.49
CA GLY A 128 17.60 -4.13 -9.00
C GLY A 128 18.11 -4.92 -7.79
#